data_AF-A0A0G1ZLV7-F1
#
_entry.id   AF-A0A0G1ZLV7-F1
#
_cell.length_a   1.000
_cell.length_b   1.000
_cell.length_c   1.000
_cell.angle_alpha   90.00
_cell.angle_beta   90.00
_cell.angle_gamma   90.00
#
_symmetry.space_group_name_H-M   'P 1'
#
loop_
_entity.id
_entity.type
_entity.pdbx_description
1 polymer ?
#
loop_
_entity_poly.entity_id
_entity_poly.type
_entity_poly.pdbx_seq_one_letter_code
_entity_poly.pdbx_strand_id
1 'polypeptide(L)'
;MKRLLPAAGLLALLASSLAAQTADEIIERMERNVVFDTARSTGAMIIRDRFGDRASAFVSYSRGADTALIEFTSAEERGMKVLRTAGEIYLY
;
A
#
# COMPACT_ATOMS: atom_id res chain seq x y z
N MET A 1 -12.64 52.14 -11.20
CA MET A 1 -11.79 51.13 -11.89
C MET A 1 -10.51 50.76 -11.12
N LYS A 2 -9.83 51.69 -10.42
CA LYS A 2 -8.57 51.39 -9.68
C LYS A 2 -8.67 50.40 -8.50
N ARG A 3 -9.87 50.14 -7.94
CA ARG A 3 -10.09 49.19 -6.83
C ARG A 3 -10.28 47.72 -7.27
N LEU A 4 -10.39 47.45 -8.58
CA LEU A 4 -10.56 46.10 -9.12
C LEU A 4 -9.21 45.39 -9.38
N LEU A 5 -8.13 46.16 -9.57
CA LEU A 5 -6.76 45.66 -9.76
C LEU A 5 -6.22 44.83 -8.57
N PRO A 6 -6.34 45.25 -7.30
CA PRO A 6 -5.85 44.44 -6.18
C PRO A 6 -6.67 43.15 -5.96
N ALA A 7 -7.97 43.18 -6.28
CA ALA A 7 -8.85 42.01 -6.17
C ALA A 7 -8.49 40.92 -7.21
N ALA A 8 -8.16 41.33 -8.44
CA ALA A 8 -7.69 40.41 -9.47
C ALA A 8 -6.33 39.76 -9.13
N GLY A 9 -5.42 40.51 -8.52
CA GLY A 9 -4.13 39.98 -8.04
C GLY A 9 -4.28 38.94 -6.93
N LEU A 10 -5.20 39.18 -5.99
CA LEU A 10 -5.50 38.23 -4.90
C LEU A 10 -6.15 36.94 -5.42
N LEU A 11 -7.03 37.03 -6.42
CA LEU A 11 -7.65 35.86 -7.06
C LEU A 11 -6.64 35.02 -7.85
N ALA A 12 -5.67 35.64 -8.52
CA ALA A 12 -4.60 34.92 -9.23
C ALA A 12 -3.65 34.17 -8.27
N LEU A 13 -3.36 34.75 -7.09
CA LEU A 13 -2.57 34.11 -6.04
C LEU A 13 -3.30 32.96 -5.33
N LEU A 14 -4.64 32.99 -5.30
CA LEU A 14 -5.45 31.89 -4.77
C LEU A 14 -5.57 30.74 -5.79
N ALA A 15 -5.58 31.04 -7.09
CA ALA A 15 -5.65 30.02 -8.15
C ALA A 15 -4.42 29.11 -8.21
N SER A 16 -3.22 29.60 -7.84
CA SER A 16 -2.00 28.79 -7.78
C SER A 16 -1.96 27.81 -6.59
N SER A 17 -2.84 27.99 -5.59
CA SER A 17 -2.99 27.06 -4.46
C SER A 17 -4.00 25.92 -4.73
N LEU A 18 -4.64 25.91 -5.91
CA LEU A 18 -5.66 24.95 -6.32
C LEU A 18 -5.14 23.85 -7.27
N ALA A 19 -3.82 23.73 -7.46
CA ALA A 19 -3.26 22.56 -8.12
C ALA A 19 -3.50 21.33 -7.23
N ALA A 20 -4.58 20.59 -7.51
CA ALA A 20 -4.89 19.34 -6.82
C ALA A 20 -3.77 18.32 -7.06
N GLN A 21 -3.50 17.48 -6.06
CA GLN A 21 -2.52 16.40 -6.22
C GLN A 21 -2.90 15.51 -7.39
N THR A 22 -1.92 15.12 -8.18
CA THR A 22 -2.15 14.13 -9.25
C THR A 22 -2.36 12.75 -8.64
N ALA A 23 -2.95 11.84 -9.40
CA ALA A 23 -3.07 10.44 -8.98
C ALA A 23 -1.68 9.83 -8.69
N ASP A 24 -0.69 10.13 -9.53
CA ASP A 24 0.68 9.63 -9.40
C ASP A 24 1.32 10.11 -8.10
N GLU A 25 1.20 11.40 -7.76
CA GLU A 25 1.72 11.95 -6.51
C GLU A 25 1.11 11.28 -5.26
N ILE A 26 -0.16 10.88 -5.34
CA ILE A 26 -0.84 10.16 -4.27
C ILE A 26 -0.26 8.76 -4.11
N ILE A 27 -0.06 8.03 -5.21
CA ILE A 27 0.50 6.68 -5.20
C ILE A 27 1.95 6.71 -4.71
N GLU A 28 2.79 7.60 -5.24
CA GLU A 28 4.18 7.72 -4.80
C GLU A 28 4.29 8.04 -3.31
N ARG A 29 3.42 8.92 -2.79
CA ARG A 29 3.39 9.22 -1.36
C ARG A 29 2.97 8.01 -0.53
N MET A 30 1.99 7.24 -1.00
CA MET A 30 1.58 6.00 -0.35
C MET A 30 2.72 4.99 -0.33
N GLU A 31 3.40 4.78 -1.45
CA GLU A 31 4.52 3.83 -1.56
C GLU A 31 5.67 4.17 -0.60
N ARG A 32 6.04 5.46 -0.51
CA ARG A 32 7.03 5.94 0.47
C ARG A 32 6.66 5.65 1.92
N ASN A 33 5.37 5.50 2.22
CA ASN A 33 4.88 5.22 3.57
C ASN A 33 4.69 3.72 3.86
N VAL A 34 4.81 2.85 2.85
CA VAL A 34 4.53 1.41 2.94
C VAL A 34 5.79 0.56 2.82
N VAL A 35 6.82 1.05 2.11
CA VAL A 35 8.08 0.33 1.92
C VAL A 35 9.05 0.67 3.05
N PHE A 36 9.36 -0.34 3.87
CA PHE A 36 10.40 -0.27 4.90
C PHE A 36 11.61 -1.12 4.48
N ASP A 37 12.80 -0.79 4.98
CA ASP A 37 14.03 -1.57 4.71
C ASP A 37 13.83 -3.05 5.05
N THR A 38 13.22 -3.31 6.20
CA THR A 38 12.71 -4.63 6.61
C THR A 38 11.44 -4.46 7.41
N ALA A 39 10.46 -5.35 7.23
CA ALA A 39 9.27 -5.39 8.07
C ALA A 39 8.88 -6.83 8.42
N ARG A 40 8.23 -6.98 9.57
CA ARG A 40 7.54 -8.21 9.97
C ARG A 40 6.10 -7.86 10.30
N SER A 41 5.15 -8.60 9.73
CA SER A 41 3.73 -8.44 10.01
C SER A 41 3.05 -9.78 10.25
N THR A 42 1.96 -9.76 11.00
CA THR A 42 1.05 -10.90 11.18
C THR A 42 -0.28 -10.53 10.58
N GLY A 43 -0.90 -11.45 9.86
CA GLY A 43 -2.17 -11.20 9.19
C GLY A 43 -3.06 -12.42 9.14
N ALA A 44 -4.32 -12.19 8.79
CA ALA A 44 -5.25 -13.24 8.46
C ALA A 44 -6.02 -12.86 7.20
N MET A 45 -6.10 -13.79 6.26
CA MET A 45 -6.98 -13.71 5.11
C MET A 45 -8.29 -14.40 5.46
N ILE A 46 -9.38 -13.63 5.49
CA ILE A 46 -10.73 -14.15 5.74
C ILE A 46 -11.47 -14.19 4.40
N ILE A 47 -11.75 -15.40 3.92
CA ILE A 47 -12.52 -15.66 2.70
C ILE A 47 -13.93 -16.03 3.12
N ARG A 48 -14.91 -15.23 2.67
CA ARG A 48 -16.33 -15.48 2.93
C ARG A 48 -17.03 -15.80 1.61
N ASP A 49 -17.67 -16.96 1.55
CA ASP A 49 -18.45 -17.40 0.40
C ASP A 49 -19.81 -18.00 0.81
N ARG A 50 -20.50 -18.67 -0.12
CA ARG A 50 -21.82 -19.28 0.14
C ARG A 50 -21.78 -20.48 1.09
N PHE A 51 -20.61 -21.07 1.30
CA PHE A 51 -20.35 -22.26 2.11
C PHE A 51 -19.81 -21.91 3.51
N GLY A 52 -19.40 -20.65 3.73
CA GLY A 52 -19.05 -20.13 5.04
C GLY A 52 -17.81 -19.24 5.01
N ASP A 53 -17.13 -19.18 6.16
CA ASP A 53 -15.92 -18.40 6.37
C ASP A 53 -14.71 -19.32 6.50
N ARG A 54 -13.67 -19.06 5.71
CA ARG A 54 -12.33 -19.66 5.83
C ARG A 54 -11.34 -18.60 6.30
N ALA A 55 -10.55 -18.91 7.32
CA ALA A 55 -9.49 -18.03 7.83
C ALA A 55 -8.10 -18.66 7.62
N SER A 56 -7.23 -17.96 6.91
CA SER A 56 -5.82 -18.34 6.73
C SER A 56 -4.92 -17.32 7.43
N ALA A 57 -4.24 -17.74 8.50
CA ALA A 57 -3.38 -16.87 9.31
C ALA A 57 -1.92 -17.03 8.87
N PHE A 58 -1.16 -15.94 8.82
CA PHE A 58 0.22 -15.95 8.36
C PHE A 58 1.12 -14.95 9.09
N VAL A 59 2.43 -15.21 9.04
CA VAL A 59 3.47 -14.23 9.32
C VAL A 59 4.16 -13.86 8.01
N SER A 60 4.31 -12.57 7.75
CA SER A 60 5.02 -12.05 6.59
C SER A 60 6.29 -11.32 7.04
N TYR A 61 7.35 -11.53 6.28
CA TYR A 61 8.63 -10.84 6.42
C TYR A 61 8.92 -10.19 5.07
N SER A 62 9.23 -8.90 5.04
CA SER A 62 9.62 -8.20 3.82
C SER A 62 10.96 -7.51 3.98
N ARG A 63 11.67 -7.34 2.87
CA ARG A 63 12.88 -6.55 2.74
C ARG A 63 12.79 -5.71 1.48
N GLY A 64 12.79 -4.40 1.64
CA GLY A 64 12.56 -3.45 0.54
C GLY A 64 11.23 -3.73 -0.19
N ALA A 65 11.18 -3.37 -1.47
CA ALA A 65 9.98 -3.56 -2.28
C ALA A 65 9.84 -4.99 -2.82
N ASP A 66 10.95 -5.68 -3.08
CA ASP A 66 10.94 -6.84 -3.97
C ASP A 66 10.93 -8.19 -3.24
N THR A 67 11.50 -8.25 -2.03
CA THR A 67 11.68 -9.51 -1.31
C THR A 67 10.66 -9.68 -0.20
N ALA A 68 9.92 -10.78 -0.21
CA ALA A 68 8.99 -11.11 0.86
C ALA A 68 8.90 -12.63 1.09
N LEU A 69 8.76 -13.04 2.34
CA LEU A 69 8.48 -14.41 2.76
C LEU A 69 7.17 -14.42 3.55
N ILE A 70 6.22 -15.25 3.14
CA ILE A 70 4.98 -15.50 3.87
C ILE A 70 5.03 -16.93 4.39
N GLU A 71 4.80 -17.11 5.69
CA GLU A 71 4.66 -18.41 6.34
C GLU A 71 3.26 -18.56 6.91
N PHE A 72 2.54 -19.60 6.47
CA PHE A 72 1.20 -19.89 6.95
C PHE A 72 1.24 -20.61 8.30
N THR A 73 0.36 -20.16 9.19
CA THR A 73 0.27 -20.57 10.61
C THR A 73 -1.08 -21.17 10.98
N SER A 74 -2.10 -21.00 10.13
CA SER A 74 -3.40 -21.69 10.21
C SER A 74 -3.19 -23.21 10.21
N ALA A 75 -4.04 -23.95 10.91
CA ALA A 75 -3.85 -25.39 11.12
C ALA A 75 -3.77 -26.20 9.82
N GLU A 76 -4.57 -25.84 8.82
CA GLU A 76 -4.66 -26.53 7.53
C GLU A 76 -3.45 -26.30 6.62
N GLU A 77 -2.78 -25.16 6.80
CA GLU A 77 -1.74 -24.67 5.90
C GLU A 77 -0.38 -24.54 6.61
N ARG A 78 -0.30 -25.04 7.84
CA ARG A 78 0.83 -24.82 8.73
C ARG A 78 2.11 -25.34 8.10
N GLY A 79 3.08 -24.45 7.99
CA GLY A 79 4.41 -24.78 7.47
C GLY A 79 4.61 -24.48 5.99
N MET A 80 3.52 -24.29 5.22
CA MET A 80 3.62 -23.80 3.84
C MET A 80 4.24 -22.42 3.79
N LYS A 81 5.10 -22.19 2.79
CA LYS A 81 5.83 -20.92 2.62
C LYS A 81 5.76 -20.43 1.19
N VAL A 82 5.66 -19.11 1.05
CA VAL A 82 5.75 -18.41 -0.24
C VAL A 82 6.89 -17.41 -0.15
N LEU A 83 7.90 -17.57 -1.01
CA LEU A 83 9.00 -16.63 -1.15
C LEU A 83 8.84 -15.87 -2.47
N ARG A 84 8.74 -14.55 -2.39
CA ARG A 84 8.81 -13.63 -3.53
C ARG A 84 10.18 -12.96 -3.57
N THR A 85 10.76 -12.90 -4.75
CA THR A 85 11.92 -12.06 -5.10
C THR A 85 11.51 -11.08 -6.20
N ALA A 86 12.44 -10.26 -6.70
CA ALA A 86 12.16 -9.24 -7.72
C ALA A 86 11.55 -9.79 -9.02
N GLY A 87 11.81 -11.06 -9.37
CA GLY A 87 11.32 -11.65 -10.62
C GLY A 87 10.60 -12.99 -10.46
N GLU A 88 10.54 -13.54 -9.25
CA GLU A 88 10.18 -14.95 -9.06
C GLU A 88 9.33 -15.16 -7.81
N ILE A 89 8.52 -16.22 -7.85
CA ILE A 89 7.74 -16.72 -6.72
C ILE A 89 8.03 -18.21 -6.56
N TYR A 90 8.41 -18.59 -5.34
CA TYR A 90 8.69 -19.96 -4.95
C TYR A 90 7.67 -20.42 -3.91
N LEU A 91 7.23 -21.67 -4.04
CA LEU A 91 6.27 -22.32 -3.15
C LEU A 91 6.95 -23.52 -2.49
N TYR A 92 6.83 -23.61 -1.17
CA TYR A 92 7.39 -24.67 -0.34
C TYR A 92 6.33 -25.27 0.58
#